data_AF-X1J3S8-F1
#
_entry.id   AF-X1J3S8-F1
#
_cell.length_a   1.000
_cell.length_b   1.000
_cell.length_c   1.000
_cell.angle_alpha   90.00
_cell.angle_beta   90.00
_cell.angle_gamma   90.00
#
_symmetry.space_group_name_H-M   'P 1'
#
loop_
_entity.id
_entity.type
_entity.pdbx_description
1 polymer ?
#
loop_
_entity_poly.entity_id
_entity_poly.type
_entity_poly.pdbx_seq_one_letter_code
_entity_poly.pdbx_strand_id
1 'polypeptide(L)'
;FIASQMERAVIDTVKVDIQGGVYLFKAESRKIRFPGYLLIYKEKAEKDESLPVVKENEKLKLEELSSKQQFTKALPRYTEASLIKALEEKGIGRPSTYAPIIFTIKKRGYVKSTRGWFVPTPLARVVNDLLVNSFSTLLDPHFTAQMEEGLDAVEQGERPWADLVGDFYHHFKKDLEAAEQKMKDIKKEGWKASSLKCEKCGGKMVLKFGRYGEFLACSNYPRCKNTRKVTQKTGVRCPSPGCEGEIIERSSKKGSIFYGCSR
;
A
#
# COMPACT_ATOMS: atom_id res chain seq x y z
N PHE A 1 12.93 17.10 20.49
CA PHE A 1 13.68 18.34 20.74
C PHE A 1 14.70 18.20 21.86
N ILE A 2 14.30 17.89 23.11
CA ILE A 2 15.27 17.72 24.21
C ILE A 2 16.27 16.59 23.90
N ALA A 3 15.79 15.42 23.47
CA ALA A 3 16.64 14.29 23.11
C ALA A 3 17.64 14.59 21.97
N SER A 4 17.31 15.48 21.03
CA SER A 4 18.22 15.86 19.93
C SER A 4 19.34 16.81 20.36
N GLN A 5 19.36 17.26 21.61
CA GLN A 5 20.45 18.06 22.20
C GLN A 5 21.23 17.28 23.26
N MET A 6 20.90 16.00 23.47
CA MET A 6 21.58 15.12 24.41
C MET A 6 22.73 14.39 23.73
N GLU A 7 23.63 13.85 24.55
CA GLU A 7 24.71 12.99 24.07
C GLU A 7 24.20 11.70 23.41
N ARG A 8 25.02 11.16 22.50
CA ARG A 8 24.76 9.89 21.81
C ARG A 8 24.75 8.74 22.81
N ALA A 9 23.86 7.78 22.61
CA ALA A 9 23.91 6.52 23.33
C ALA A 9 25.15 5.72 22.93
N VAL A 10 25.78 5.03 23.88
CA VAL A 10 26.88 4.08 23.66
C VAL A 10 26.35 2.68 23.93
N ILE A 11 26.43 1.81 22.91
CA ILE A 11 25.90 0.46 22.94
C ILE A 11 27.05 -0.51 22.65
N ASP A 12 27.29 -1.44 23.57
CA ASP A 12 28.23 -2.53 23.37
C ASP A 12 27.50 -3.67 22.63
N THR A 13 28.03 -4.08 21.49
CA THR A 13 27.50 -5.21 20.71
C THR A 13 28.47 -6.38 20.79
N VAL A 14 27.98 -7.53 21.28
CA VAL A 14 28.74 -8.77 21.35
C VAL A 14 28.15 -9.76 20.35
N LYS A 15 28.99 -10.28 19.47
CA LYS A 15 28.65 -11.32 18.50
C LYS A 15 29.44 -12.57 18.84
N VAL A 16 28.75 -13.70 18.92
CA VAL A 16 29.35 -15.00 19.24
C VAL A 16 28.99 -15.98 18.15
N ASP A 17 30.02 -16.58 17.55
CA ASP A 17 29.90 -17.66 16.60
C ASP A 17 30.19 -18.98 17.33
N ILE A 18 29.24 -19.92 17.29
CA ILE A 18 29.29 -21.19 18.04
C ILE A 18 29.33 -22.35 17.04
N GLN A 19 30.44 -23.09 17.01
CA GLN A 19 30.59 -24.27 16.17
C GLN A 19 29.94 -25.49 16.84
N GLY A 20 28.95 -26.08 16.16
CA GLY A 20 28.27 -27.31 16.60
C GLY A 20 28.40 -28.40 15.54
N GLY A 21 29.46 -29.21 15.62
CA GLY A 21 29.76 -30.20 14.59
C GLY A 21 30.05 -29.54 13.25
N VAL A 22 29.18 -29.74 12.25
CA VAL A 22 29.27 -29.12 10.92
C VAL A 22 28.49 -27.80 10.80
N TYR A 23 27.72 -27.42 11.82
CA TYR A 23 26.87 -26.23 11.79
C TYR A 23 27.51 -25.04 12.51
N LEU A 24 27.19 -23.84 12.06
CA LEU A 24 27.57 -22.58 12.69
C LEU A 24 26.32 -21.87 13.22
N PHE A 25 26.25 -21.70 14.53
CA PHE A 25 25.20 -20.93 15.20
C PHE A 25 25.73 -19.53 15.49
N LYS A 26 24.85 -18.52 15.41
CA LYS A 26 25.21 -17.13 15.67
C LYS A 26 24.31 -16.55 16.74
N ALA A 27 24.91 -15.87 17.71
CA ALA A 27 24.22 -15.11 18.73
C ALA A 27 24.73 -13.66 18.72
N GLU A 28 23.82 -12.71 18.83
CA GLU A 28 24.13 -11.28 18.95
C GLU A 28 23.40 -10.73 20.17
N SER A 29 24.13 -10.09 21.08
CA SER A 29 23.56 -9.25 22.14
C SER A 29 23.97 -7.81 21.95
N ARG A 30 23.09 -6.92 22.40
CA ARG A 30 23.33 -5.49 22.49
C ARG A 30 23.05 -5.07 23.93
N LYS A 31 24.00 -4.39 24.55
CA LYS A 31 23.87 -3.85 25.90
C LYS A 31 24.14 -2.36 25.88
N ILE A 32 23.21 -1.59 26.44
CA ILE A 32 23.39 -0.14 26.54
C ILE A 32 24.41 0.16 27.65
N ARG A 33 25.60 0.64 27.27
CA ARG A 33 26.64 1.07 28.22
C ARG A 33 26.36 2.48 28.73
N PHE A 34 25.88 3.35 27.86
CA PHE A 34 25.47 4.71 28.19
C PHE A 34 24.19 5.04 27.43
N PRO A 35 23.07 5.34 28.12
CA PRO A 35 21.78 5.53 27.46
C PRO A 35 21.67 6.85 26.69
N GLY A 36 22.40 7.91 27.07
CA GLY A 36 22.33 9.21 26.40
C GLY A 36 20.89 9.69 26.15
N TYR A 37 20.59 10.09 24.91
CA TYR A 37 19.25 10.52 24.49
C TYR A 37 18.12 9.48 24.69
N LEU A 38 18.44 8.18 24.80
CA LEU A 38 17.45 7.11 24.99
C LEU A 38 16.74 7.17 26.36
N LEU A 39 17.24 7.96 27.32
CA LEU A 39 16.55 8.22 28.58
C LEU A 39 15.19 8.90 28.36
N ILE A 40 15.12 9.81 27.40
CA ILE A 40 13.95 10.65 27.14
C ILE A 40 13.20 10.20 25.88
N TYR A 41 13.91 9.71 24.87
CA TYR A 41 13.32 9.27 23.61
C TYR A 41 13.66 7.81 23.32
N LYS A 42 12.74 6.91 23.66
CA LYS A 42 12.87 5.48 23.40
C LYS A 42 12.21 5.12 22.08
N GLU A 43 13.00 4.74 21.08
CA GLU A 43 12.44 4.05 19.92
C GLU A 43 12.00 2.64 20.31
N LYS A 44 11.05 2.05 19.56
CA LYS A 44 10.35 0.79 19.89
C LYS A 44 11.28 -0.23 20.58
N ALA A 45 11.01 -0.44 21.87
CA ALA A 45 11.60 -1.42 22.79
C ALA A 45 12.73 -2.27 22.17
N GLU A 46 13.95 -1.71 22.15
CA GLU A 46 15.13 -2.55 22.08
C GLU A 46 15.10 -3.45 23.31
N LYS A 47 14.97 -4.76 23.09
CA LYS A 47 15.11 -5.71 24.18
C LYS A 47 16.58 -5.74 24.54
N ASP A 48 16.87 -5.42 25.80
CA ASP A 48 18.19 -5.57 26.41
C ASP A 48 18.44 -7.08 26.58
N GLU A 49 18.72 -7.76 25.47
CA GLU A 49 19.09 -9.17 25.46
C GLU A 49 20.58 -9.24 25.75
N SER A 50 20.91 -9.62 26.98
CA SER A 50 22.28 -9.86 27.40
C SER A 50 22.67 -11.31 27.14
N LEU A 51 23.82 -11.51 26.49
CA LEU A 51 24.44 -12.83 26.42
C LEU A 51 25.25 -13.08 27.70
N PRO A 52 25.34 -14.34 28.16
CA PRO A 52 26.29 -14.71 29.20
C PRO A 52 27.72 -14.41 28.73
N VAL A 53 28.61 -14.13 29.69
CA VAL A 53 30.03 -13.93 29.38
C VAL A 53 30.63 -15.28 28.97
N VAL A 54 31.05 -15.38 27.72
CA VAL A 54 31.67 -16.58 27.14
C VAL A 54 33.11 -16.30 26.75
N LYS A 55 33.98 -17.32 26.84
CA LYS A 55 35.37 -17.24 26.39
C LYS A 55 35.57 -17.94 25.05
N GLU A 56 36.61 -17.53 24.33
CA GLU A 56 37.04 -18.20 23.11
C GLU A 56 37.40 -19.67 23.43
N ASN A 57 36.90 -20.60 22.61
CA ASN A 57 37.05 -22.06 22.77
C ASN A 57 36.37 -22.67 24.00
N GLU A 58 35.44 -21.96 24.66
CA GLU A 58 34.63 -22.53 25.73
C GLU A 58 33.70 -23.65 25.20
N LYS A 59 33.66 -24.78 25.90
CA LYS A 59 32.81 -25.91 25.53
C LYS A 59 31.40 -25.68 26.06
N LEU A 60 30.46 -25.38 25.17
CA LEU A 60 29.05 -25.22 25.50
C LEU A 60 28.31 -26.56 25.42
N LYS A 61 27.36 -26.79 26.33
CA LYS A 61 26.45 -27.94 26.31
C LYS A 61 25.17 -27.56 25.60
N LEU A 62 24.74 -28.37 24.63
CA LEU A 62 23.43 -28.23 23.99
C LEU A 62 22.34 -28.59 24.99
N GLU A 63 21.43 -27.66 25.28
CA GLU A 63 20.26 -27.90 26.12
C GLU A 63 19.04 -28.29 25.28
N GLU A 64 18.68 -27.47 24.30
CA GLU A 64 17.51 -27.68 23.45
C GLU A 64 17.81 -27.23 22.01
N LEU A 65 17.25 -27.96 21.03
CA LEU A 65 17.23 -27.55 19.62
C LEU A 65 15.78 -27.36 19.19
N SER A 66 15.38 -26.10 18.96
CA SER A 66 14.05 -25.76 18.46
C SER A 66 14.09 -25.40 16.98
N SER A 67 13.20 -26.01 16.20
CA SER A 67 12.98 -25.67 14.79
C SER A 67 11.78 -24.73 14.69
N LYS A 68 11.95 -23.59 14.02
CA LYS A 68 10.87 -22.62 13.77
C LYS A 68 10.65 -22.48 12.28
N GLN A 69 9.46 -22.86 11.81
CA GLN A 69 9.05 -22.58 10.44
C GLN A 69 8.73 -21.08 10.30
N GLN A 70 9.33 -20.45 9.30
CA GLN A 70 9.05 -19.05 8.97
C GLN A 70 8.56 -18.93 7.52
N PHE A 71 7.76 -17.90 7.28
CA PHE A 71 7.27 -17.55 5.95
C PHE A 71 7.80 -16.19 5.56
N THR A 72 8.13 -16.02 4.27
CA THR A 72 8.41 -14.70 3.70
C THR A 72 7.17 -13.84 3.81
N LYS A 73 7.32 -12.66 4.41
CA LYS A 73 6.23 -11.68 4.52
C LYS A 73 6.25 -10.77 3.31
N ALA A 74 5.07 -10.52 2.73
CA ALA A 74 4.92 -9.48 1.72
C ALA A 74 5.24 -8.10 2.32
N LEU A 75 5.54 -7.13 1.45
CA LEU A 75 5.77 -5.75 1.89
C LEU A 75 4.56 -5.25 2.71
N PRO A 76 4.80 -4.55 3.83
CA PRO A 76 3.72 -4.00 4.62
C PRO A 76 2.94 -2.97 3.80
N ARG A 77 1.63 -2.89 4.02
CA ARG A 77 0.84 -1.81 3.42
C ARG A 77 1.18 -0.49 4.08
N TYR A 78 0.93 0.60 3.35
CA TYR A 78 1.11 1.94 3.88
C TYR A 78 0.10 2.26 4.98
N THR A 79 0.59 2.75 6.11
CA THR A 79 -0.13 3.63 7.04
C THR A 79 -0.04 5.07 6.57
N GLU A 80 -0.77 5.98 7.22
CA GLU A 80 -0.68 7.42 6.97
C GLU A 80 0.75 7.96 7.10
N ALA A 81 1.42 7.66 8.21
CA ALA A 81 2.80 8.08 8.43
C ALA A 81 3.77 7.50 7.39
N SER A 82 3.66 6.20 7.07
CA SER A 82 4.56 5.60 6.07
C SER A 82 4.29 6.07 4.65
N LEU A 83 3.05 6.47 4.32
CA LEU A 83 2.73 7.05 3.03
C LEU A 83 3.31 8.46 2.90
N ILE A 84 3.18 9.28 3.95
CA ILE A 84 3.81 10.61 4.00
C ILE A 84 5.32 10.47 3.82
N LYS A 85 5.93 9.55 4.57
CA LYS A 85 7.37 9.26 4.44
C LYS A 85 7.75 8.87 3.01
N ALA A 86 6.95 8.02 2.36
CA ALA A 86 7.21 7.61 0.99
C ALA A 86 6.97 8.72 -0.05
N LEU A 87 6.09 9.68 0.22
CA LEU A 87 5.88 10.88 -0.60
C LEU A 87 7.08 11.82 -0.47
N GLU A 88 7.52 12.07 0.76
CA GLU A 88 8.69 12.88 1.10
C GLU A 88 9.98 12.32 0.48
N GLU A 89 10.25 11.02 0.64
CA GLU A 89 11.39 10.32 0.04
C GLU A 89 11.42 10.41 -1.49
N LYS A 90 10.25 10.62 -2.13
CA LYS A 90 10.11 10.76 -3.58
C LYS A 90 10.01 12.22 -4.04
N GLY A 91 10.10 13.19 -3.14
CA GLY A 91 9.94 14.61 -3.47
C GLY A 91 8.52 15.02 -3.90
N ILE A 92 7.51 14.19 -3.64
CA ILE A 92 6.13 14.45 -4.05
C ILE A 92 5.38 15.14 -2.92
N GLY A 93 4.96 16.38 -3.16
CA GLY A 93 4.27 17.22 -2.18
C GLY A 93 5.21 17.89 -1.18
N ARG A 94 4.60 18.62 -0.24
CA ARG A 94 5.26 19.49 0.75
C ARG A 94 4.53 19.36 2.09
N PRO A 95 5.11 19.86 3.22
CA PRO A 95 4.45 19.82 4.53
C PRO A 95 3.01 20.36 4.53
N SER A 96 2.72 21.34 3.65
CA SER A 96 1.40 21.92 3.44
C SER A 96 0.41 21.02 2.68
N THR A 97 0.89 20.05 1.89
CA THR A 97 0.06 19.25 0.97
C THR A 97 -0.13 17.80 1.37
N TYR A 98 0.70 17.24 2.26
CA TYR A 98 0.58 15.84 2.70
C TYR A 98 -0.80 15.47 3.27
N ALA A 99 -1.30 16.26 4.22
CA ALA A 99 -2.63 16.02 4.80
C ALA A 99 -3.77 16.22 3.77
N PRO A 100 -3.78 17.30 2.96
CA PRO A 100 -4.73 17.44 1.84
C PRO A 100 -4.73 16.29 0.83
N ILE A 101 -3.55 15.77 0.45
CA ILE A 101 -3.41 14.63 -0.48
C ILE A 101 -4.13 13.42 0.09
N ILE A 102 -3.79 13.04 1.33
CA ILE A 102 -4.37 11.89 2.02
C ILE A 102 -5.88 12.04 2.18
N PHE A 103 -6.34 13.24 2.58
CA PHE A 103 -7.75 13.54 2.72
C PHE A 103 -8.49 13.37 1.39
N THR A 104 -7.93 13.87 0.29
CA THR A 104 -8.55 13.83 -1.03
C THR A 104 -8.69 12.41 -1.56
N ILE A 105 -7.64 11.59 -1.45
CA ILE A 105 -7.69 10.19 -1.91
C ILE A 105 -8.66 9.33 -1.08
N LYS A 106 -8.81 9.62 0.21
CA LYS A 106 -9.82 9.00 1.09
C LYS A 106 -11.23 9.45 0.70
N LYS A 107 -11.45 10.77 0.61
CA LYS A 107 -12.76 11.38 0.33
C LYS A 107 -13.33 10.97 -1.03
N ARG A 108 -12.47 10.85 -2.05
CA ARG A 108 -12.86 10.38 -3.39
C ARG A 108 -13.08 8.85 -3.46
N GLY A 109 -12.83 8.13 -2.37
CA GLY A 109 -13.03 6.68 -2.31
C GLY A 109 -11.98 5.88 -3.08
N TYR A 110 -10.82 6.47 -3.37
CA TYR A 110 -9.73 5.74 -4.01
C TYR A 110 -9.04 4.78 -3.03
N VAL A 111 -8.92 5.18 -1.76
CA VAL A 111 -8.36 4.33 -0.72
C VAL A 111 -9.33 4.21 0.44
N LYS A 112 -9.35 3.03 1.06
CA LYS A 112 -10.04 2.77 2.34
C LYS A 112 -8.99 2.54 3.42
N SER A 113 -9.29 2.97 4.64
CA SER A 113 -8.48 2.64 5.82
C SER A 113 -9.07 1.41 6.50
N THR A 114 -8.29 0.34 6.60
CA THR A 114 -8.68 -0.89 7.27
C THR A 114 -7.61 -1.21 8.32
N ARG A 115 -8.00 -1.15 9.60
CA ARG A 115 -7.07 -1.36 10.74
C ARG A 115 -5.83 -0.43 10.67
N GLY A 116 -6.03 0.82 10.22
CA GLY A 116 -4.96 1.83 10.08
C GLY A 116 -4.12 1.72 8.80
N TRP A 117 -4.44 0.78 7.90
CA TRP A 117 -3.69 0.53 6.68
C TRP A 117 -4.50 1.02 5.47
N PHE A 118 -3.83 1.60 4.48
CA PHE A 118 -4.44 1.94 3.22
C PHE A 118 -4.60 0.71 2.33
N VAL A 119 -5.81 0.56 1.80
CA VAL A 119 -6.15 -0.44 0.81
C VAL A 119 -6.78 0.26 -0.40
N PRO A 120 -6.18 0.15 -1.60
CA PRO A 120 -6.76 0.75 -2.80
C PRO A 120 -8.07 0.05 -3.17
N THR A 121 -9.08 0.83 -3.50
CA THR A 121 -10.37 0.31 -3.97
C THR A 121 -10.25 -0.20 -5.40
N PRO A 122 -11.18 -1.05 -5.87
CA PRO A 122 -11.22 -1.42 -7.28
C PRO A 122 -11.29 -0.20 -8.20
N LEU A 123 -12.08 0.82 -7.84
CA LEU A 123 -12.16 2.08 -8.58
C LEU A 123 -10.79 2.75 -8.72
N ALA A 124 -10.00 2.83 -7.64
CA ALA A 124 -8.66 3.41 -7.71
C ALA A 124 -7.74 2.66 -8.65
N ARG A 125 -7.77 1.33 -8.62
CA ARG A 125 -6.95 0.51 -9.54
C ARG A 125 -7.32 0.78 -10.99
N VAL A 126 -8.62 0.84 -11.29
CA VAL A 126 -9.10 1.14 -12.64
C VAL A 126 -8.67 2.52 -13.10
N VAL A 127 -8.89 3.54 -12.27
CA VAL A 127 -8.53 4.92 -12.58
C VAL A 127 -7.01 5.04 -12.73
N ASN A 128 -6.23 4.45 -11.84
CA ASN A 128 -4.78 4.42 -11.90
C ASN A 128 -4.28 3.76 -13.19
N ASP A 129 -4.76 2.56 -13.50
CA ASP A 129 -4.37 1.84 -14.73
C ASP A 129 -4.73 2.67 -15.98
N LEU A 130 -5.90 3.27 -16.00
CA LEU A 130 -6.36 4.10 -17.12
C LEU A 130 -5.48 5.35 -17.29
N LEU A 131 -5.19 6.03 -16.19
CA LEU A 131 -4.42 7.26 -16.18
C LEU A 131 -2.94 7.01 -16.50
N VAL A 132 -2.29 6.02 -15.87
CA VAL A 132 -0.88 5.69 -16.12
C VAL A 132 -0.64 5.26 -17.57
N ASN A 133 -1.59 4.54 -18.18
CA ASN A 133 -1.49 4.14 -19.59
C ASN A 133 -1.70 5.30 -20.57
N SER A 134 -2.38 6.38 -20.17
CA SER A 134 -2.74 7.49 -21.05
C SER A 134 -1.86 8.73 -20.83
N PHE A 135 -1.33 8.90 -19.61
CA PHE A 135 -0.55 10.05 -19.15
C PHE A 135 0.73 9.57 -18.47
N SER A 136 1.47 8.67 -19.13
CA SER A 136 2.66 8.04 -18.55
C SER A 136 3.74 9.03 -18.15
N THR A 137 3.86 10.15 -18.87
CA THR A 137 4.83 11.21 -18.58
C THR A 137 4.44 12.00 -17.34
N LEU A 138 3.17 12.41 -17.24
CA LEU A 138 2.70 13.29 -16.17
C LEU A 138 2.49 12.59 -14.82
N LEU A 139 2.21 11.29 -14.85
CA LEU A 139 1.97 10.50 -13.64
C LEU A 139 3.19 9.73 -13.18
N ASP A 140 4.33 10.01 -13.80
CA ASP A 140 5.61 9.55 -13.34
C ASP A 140 5.98 10.28 -12.02
N PRO A 141 6.42 9.54 -10.98
CA PRO A 141 6.84 10.12 -9.71
C PRO A 141 7.94 11.18 -9.85
N HIS A 142 8.90 11.00 -10.76
CA HIS A 142 10.01 11.92 -10.95
C HIS A 142 9.53 13.21 -11.65
N PHE A 143 8.67 13.12 -12.66
CA PHE A 143 8.04 14.32 -13.24
C PHE A 143 7.25 15.12 -12.18
N THR A 144 6.50 14.41 -11.32
CA THR A 144 5.74 15.05 -10.24
C THR A 144 6.66 15.77 -9.26
N ALA A 145 7.80 15.17 -8.88
CA ALA A 145 8.78 15.81 -8.02
C ALA A 145 9.40 17.05 -8.66
N GLN A 146 9.74 16.98 -9.96
CA GLN A 146 10.27 18.11 -10.72
C GLN A 146 9.29 19.29 -10.80
N MET A 147 7.99 19.02 -10.87
CA MET A 147 6.99 20.08 -10.82
C MET A 147 6.99 20.80 -9.47
N GLU A 148 7.15 20.07 -8.37
CA GLU A 148 7.24 20.67 -7.03
C GLU A 148 8.53 21.50 -6.88
N GLU A 149 9.68 21.00 -7.35
CA GLU A 149 10.94 21.76 -7.41
C GLU A 149 10.81 23.01 -8.28
N GLY A 150 10.10 22.91 -9.41
CA GLY A 150 9.81 24.04 -10.28
C GLY A 150 8.97 25.12 -9.60
N LEU A 151 8.01 24.74 -8.75
CA LEU A 151 7.23 25.68 -7.95
C LEU A 151 8.08 26.36 -6.86
N ASP A 152 9.02 25.63 -6.25
CA ASP A 152 9.97 26.21 -5.29
C ASP A 152 10.89 27.23 -5.98
N ALA A 153 11.35 26.95 -7.21
CA ALA A 153 12.16 27.88 -8.00
C ALA A 153 11.39 29.16 -8.37
N VAL A 154 10.07 29.05 -8.60
CA VAL A 154 9.19 30.20 -8.81
C VAL A 154 9.07 31.03 -7.52
N GLU A 155 8.91 30.38 -6.36
CA GLU A 155 8.87 31.06 -5.06
C GLU A 155 10.17 31.84 -4.78
N GLN A 156 11.31 31.28 -5.17
CA GLN A 156 12.64 31.89 -5.01
C GLN A 156 12.96 32.97 -6.07
N GLY A 157 12.09 33.13 -7.08
CA GLY A 157 12.30 34.10 -8.17
C GLY A 157 13.32 33.65 -9.22
N GLU A 158 13.72 32.38 -9.23
CA GLU A 158 14.68 31.81 -10.19
C GLU A 158 14.02 31.47 -11.53
N ARG A 159 12.68 31.34 -11.55
CA ARG A 159 11.92 31.00 -12.75
C ARG A 159 10.59 31.76 -12.81
N PRO A 160 10.19 32.32 -13.96
CA PRO A 160 8.84 32.85 -14.16
C PRO A 160 7.78 31.74 -14.09
N TRP A 161 6.72 31.96 -13.30
CA TRP A 161 5.63 30.98 -13.14
C TRP A 161 4.95 30.61 -14.48
N ALA A 162 4.85 31.59 -15.39
CA ALA A 162 4.21 31.41 -16.68
C ALA A 162 4.96 30.40 -17.55
N ASP A 163 6.29 30.39 -17.48
CA ASP A 163 7.12 29.44 -18.23
C ASP A 163 6.95 28.01 -17.68
N LEU A 164 6.87 27.86 -16.35
CA LEU A 164 6.62 26.56 -15.72
C LEU A 164 5.26 25.98 -16.13
N VAL A 165 4.20 26.78 -16.03
CA VAL A 165 2.84 26.36 -16.40
C VAL A 165 2.73 26.13 -17.92
N GLY A 166 3.41 26.94 -18.72
CA GLY A 166 3.47 26.80 -20.18
C GLY A 166 4.09 25.46 -20.59
N ASP A 167 5.24 25.11 -20.01
CA ASP A 167 5.91 23.84 -20.26
C ASP A 167 5.04 22.65 -19.85
N PHE A 168 4.43 22.71 -18.66
CA PHE A 168 3.50 21.68 -18.19
C PHE A 168 2.33 21.51 -19.18
N TYR A 169 1.70 22.62 -19.57
CA TYR A 169 0.52 22.59 -20.42
C TYR A 169 0.83 22.05 -21.83
N HIS A 170 2.01 22.35 -22.36
CA HIS A 170 2.45 21.81 -23.65
C HIS A 170 2.49 20.28 -23.64
N HIS A 171 3.09 19.68 -22.60
CA HIS A 171 3.14 18.23 -22.43
C HIS A 171 1.75 17.64 -22.15
N PHE A 172 0.97 18.28 -21.27
CA PHE A 172 -0.38 17.84 -20.93
C PHE A 172 -1.32 17.82 -22.12
N LYS A 173 -1.30 18.86 -22.96
CA LYS A 173 -2.18 18.95 -24.13
C LYS A 173 -1.92 17.79 -25.11
N LYS A 174 -0.66 17.47 -25.36
CA LYS A 174 -0.26 16.35 -26.23
C LYS A 174 -0.77 15.00 -25.70
N ASP A 175 -0.58 14.75 -24.41
CA ASP A 175 -1.06 13.51 -23.77
C ASP A 175 -2.60 13.46 -23.75
N LEU A 176 -3.26 14.59 -23.53
CA LEU A 176 -4.72 14.70 -23.54
C LEU A 176 -5.31 14.40 -24.94
N GLU A 177 -4.76 14.98 -26.00
CA GLU A 177 -5.19 14.72 -27.39
C GLU A 177 -5.04 13.23 -27.76
N ALA A 178 -3.95 12.60 -27.31
CA ALA A 178 -3.74 11.17 -27.50
C ALA A 178 -4.74 10.32 -26.68
N ALA A 179 -5.05 10.75 -25.45
CA ALA A 179 -6.00 10.09 -24.58
C ALA A 179 -7.43 10.18 -25.14
N GLU A 180 -7.87 11.34 -25.64
CA GLU A 180 -9.21 11.50 -26.22
C GLU A 180 -9.49 10.52 -27.36
N GLN A 181 -8.47 10.14 -28.12
CA GLN A 181 -8.60 9.19 -29.25
C GLN A 181 -8.52 7.73 -28.82
N LYS A 182 -7.71 7.40 -27.81
CA LYS A 182 -7.33 6.01 -27.47
C LYS A 182 -7.95 5.50 -26.16
N MET A 183 -8.37 6.40 -25.28
CA MET A 183 -8.83 6.07 -23.94
C MET A 183 -10.25 5.50 -24.00
N LYS A 184 -10.40 4.27 -23.48
CA LYS A 184 -11.69 3.58 -23.46
C LYS A 184 -12.70 4.29 -22.58
N ASP A 185 -13.95 4.39 -23.05
CA ASP A 185 -15.04 4.90 -22.23
C ASP A 185 -15.51 3.81 -21.26
N ILE A 186 -14.88 3.75 -20.09
CA ILE A 186 -15.19 2.74 -19.06
C ILE A 186 -16.66 2.81 -18.62
N LYS A 187 -17.33 3.97 -18.69
CA LYS A 187 -18.75 4.07 -18.32
C LYS A 187 -19.61 3.30 -19.33
N LYS A 188 -19.29 3.39 -20.61
CA LYS A 188 -20.00 2.67 -21.69
C LYS A 188 -19.56 1.21 -21.76
N GLU A 189 -18.27 0.97 -21.92
CA GLU A 189 -17.69 -0.35 -22.22
C GLU A 189 -17.58 -1.25 -20.97
N GLY A 190 -17.48 -0.66 -19.78
CA GLY A 190 -17.13 -1.39 -18.56
C GLY A 190 -15.64 -1.76 -18.50
N TRP A 191 -15.19 -2.13 -17.31
CA TRP A 191 -13.80 -2.48 -17.03
C TRP A 191 -13.63 -3.98 -16.88
N LYS A 192 -12.69 -4.59 -17.63
CA LYS A 192 -12.30 -6.02 -17.61
C LYS A 192 -13.47 -7.03 -17.63
N ALA A 193 -13.47 -7.94 -18.60
CA ALA A 193 -14.47 -9.02 -18.62
C ALA A 193 -14.28 -9.96 -17.41
N SER A 194 -15.37 -10.18 -16.66
CA SER A 194 -15.46 -11.22 -15.64
C SER A 194 -15.59 -12.59 -16.30
N SER A 195 -15.14 -13.64 -15.60
CA SER A 195 -15.42 -15.04 -15.96
C SER A 195 -16.89 -15.41 -15.80
N LEU A 196 -17.69 -14.58 -15.12
CA LEU A 196 -19.12 -14.78 -14.93
C LEU A 196 -19.90 -14.46 -16.21
N LYS A 197 -20.73 -15.41 -16.64
CA LYS A 197 -21.70 -15.23 -17.73
C LYS A 197 -23.01 -14.66 -17.20
N CYS A 198 -23.68 -13.86 -18.01
CA CYS A 198 -24.97 -13.28 -17.70
C CYS A 198 -26.06 -14.35 -17.68
N GLU A 199 -26.78 -14.46 -16.56
CA GLU A 199 -27.86 -15.44 -16.37
C GLU A 199 -29.03 -15.27 -17.34
N LYS A 200 -29.23 -14.07 -17.92
CA LYS A 200 -30.34 -13.78 -18.84
C LYS A 200 -30.04 -14.01 -20.32
N CYS A 201 -28.78 -13.90 -20.75
CA CYS A 201 -28.44 -13.97 -22.17
C CYS A 201 -27.13 -14.70 -22.48
N GLY A 202 -26.45 -15.26 -21.47
CA GLY A 202 -25.17 -15.96 -21.63
C GLY A 202 -23.97 -15.06 -21.98
N GLY A 203 -24.18 -13.77 -22.26
CA GLY A 203 -23.12 -12.81 -22.59
C GLY A 203 -22.14 -12.56 -21.44
N LYS A 204 -20.97 -12.00 -21.75
CA LYS A 204 -19.93 -11.70 -20.74
C LYS A 204 -20.44 -10.62 -19.77
N MET A 205 -20.02 -10.68 -18.51
CA MET A 205 -20.24 -9.59 -17.56
C MET A 205 -18.98 -8.73 -17.43
N VAL A 206 -19.17 -7.42 -17.32
CA VAL A 206 -18.08 -6.42 -17.17
C VAL A 206 -18.26 -5.65 -15.86
N LEU A 207 -17.15 -5.22 -15.26
CA LEU A 207 -17.20 -4.41 -14.03
C LEU A 207 -17.61 -2.97 -14.36
N LYS A 208 -18.60 -2.45 -13.65
CA LYS A 208 -19.01 -1.04 -13.73
C LYS A 208 -19.06 -0.44 -12.34
N PHE A 209 -18.97 0.89 -12.28
CA PHE A 209 -18.95 1.66 -11.05
C PHE A 209 -20.19 2.55 -10.99
N GLY A 210 -20.94 2.48 -9.89
CA GLY A 210 -22.12 3.31 -9.65
C GLY A 210 -22.07 3.94 -8.26
N ARG A 211 -23.15 4.64 -7.89
CA ARG A 211 -23.28 5.33 -6.59
C ARG A 211 -23.04 4.42 -5.39
N TYR A 212 -23.40 3.14 -5.50
CA TYR A 212 -23.31 2.16 -4.41
C TYR A 212 -22.04 1.28 -4.47
N GLY A 213 -21.06 1.65 -5.29
CA GLY A 213 -19.82 0.89 -5.49
C GLY A 213 -19.80 0.10 -6.79
N GLU A 214 -18.89 -0.85 -6.88
CA GLU A 214 -18.73 -1.71 -8.04
C GLU A 214 -19.84 -2.76 -8.20
N PHE A 215 -20.24 -3.02 -9.44
CA PHE A 215 -21.20 -4.05 -9.80
C PHE A 215 -20.83 -4.65 -11.16
N LEU A 216 -21.26 -5.89 -11.41
CA LEU A 216 -21.15 -6.53 -12.70
C LEU A 216 -22.38 -6.19 -13.54
N ALA A 217 -22.17 -5.75 -14.77
CA ALA A 217 -23.22 -5.49 -15.75
C ALA A 217 -23.02 -6.39 -16.98
N CYS A 218 -24.09 -6.80 -17.64
CA CYS A 218 -23.98 -7.51 -18.91
C CYS A 218 -23.34 -6.62 -19.99
N SER A 219 -22.38 -7.16 -20.76
CA SER A 219 -21.75 -6.46 -21.88
C SER A 219 -22.73 -6.07 -22.99
N ASN A 220 -23.85 -6.79 -23.11
CA ASN A 220 -24.86 -6.57 -24.15
C ASN A 220 -25.86 -5.45 -23.78
N TYR A 221 -25.54 -4.58 -22.82
CA TYR A 221 -26.33 -3.38 -22.54
C TYR A 221 -26.32 -2.45 -23.78
N PRO A 222 -27.45 -1.85 -24.20
CA PRO A 222 -28.74 -1.75 -23.51
C PRO A 222 -29.71 -2.93 -23.73
N ARG A 223 -29.40 -3.90 -24.59
CA ARG A 223 -30.28 -5.05 -24.91
C ARG A 223 -30.49 -5.96 -23.70
N CYS A 224 -29.48 -6.15 -22.86
CA CYS A 224 -29.58 -6.88 -21.60
C CYS A 224 -29.26 -5.96 -20.41
N LYS A 225 -30.27 -5.68 -19.57
CA LYS A 225 -30.15 -4.83 -18.36
C LYS A 225 -29.79 -5.61 -17.09
N ASN A 226 -29.26 -6.84 -17.22
CA ASN A 226 -28.93 -7.66 -16.06
C ASN A 226 -27.71 -7.09 -15.32
N THR A 227 -27.81 -6.98 -14.00
CA THR A 227 -26.73 -6.53 -13.13
C THR A 227 -26.61 -7.44 -11.91
N ARG A 228 -25.40 -7.56 -11.36
CA ARG A 228 -25.10 -8.39 -10.20
C ARG A 228 -24.11 -7.67 -9.29
N LYS A 229 -24.24 -7.85 -7.97
CA LYS A 229 -23.27 -7.30 -7.01
C LYS A 229 -21.94 -8.03 -7.15
N VAL A 230 -20.83 -7.31 -7.03
CA VAL A 230 -19.51 -7.94 -6.88
C VAL A 230 -19.43 -8.50 -5.48
N THR A 231 -19.21 -9.79 -5.37
CA THR A 231 -19.07 -10.47 -4.08
C THR A 231 -17.60 -10.85 -3.92
N GLN A 232 -16.92 -10.28 -2.91
CA GLN A 232 -15.56 -10.70 -2.58
C GLN A 232 -15.63 -12.05 -1.87
N LYS A 233 -15.24 -13.10 -2.59
CA LYS A 233 -15.08 -14.45 -2.04
C LYS A 233 -13.80 -14.48 -1.22
N THR A 234 -13.86 -14.98 0.01
CA THR A 234 -12.68 -15.08 0.88
C THR A 234 -11.80 -16.28 0.53
N GLY A 235 -12.26 -17.17 -0.36
CA GLY A 235 -11.60 -18.44 -0.69
C GLY A 235 -11.78 -19.51 0.39
N VAL A 236 -12.55 -19.23 1.44
CA VAL A 236 -12.84 -20.16 2.54
C VAL A 236 -14.19 -20.83 2.28
N ARG A 237 -14.25 -22.17 2.33
CA ARG A 237 -15.52 -22.92 2.22
C ARG A 237 -16.41 -22.66 3.44
N CYS A 238 -17.72 -22.69 3.25
CA CYS A 238 -18.68 -22.52 4.34
C CYS A 238 -18.52 -23.66 5.38
N PRO A 239 -18.37 -23.34 6.67
CA PRO A 239 -18.22 -24.36 7.73
C PRO A 239 -19.53 -25.06 8.09
N SER A 240 -20.67 -24.69 7.49
CA SER A 240 -21.96 -25.32 7.79
C SER A 240 -22.07 -26.73 7.17
N PRO A 241 -22.51 -27.75 7.91
CA PRO A 241 -22.64 -29.12 7.39
C PRO A 241 -23.53 -29.17 6.15
N GLY A 242 -23.06 -29.81 5.08
CA GLY A 242 -23.80 -29.95 3.82
C GLY A 242 -23.86 -28.70 2.93
N CYS A 243 -23.12 -27.63 3.28
CA CYS A 243 -23.08 -26.42 2.47
C CYS A 243 -21.85 -26.37 1.55
N GLU A 244 -22.08 -26.44 0.24
CA GLU A 244 -21.02 -26.25 -0.78
C GLU A 244 -20.70 -24.77 -1.07
N GLY A 245 -21.24 -23.86 -0.27
CA GLY A 245 -21.02 -22.43 -0.42
C GLY A 245 -19.61 -21.99 0.00
N GLU A 246 -19.23 -20.79 -0.42
CA GLU A 246 -18.03 -20.10 0.07
C GLU A 246 -18.43 -18.97 1.01
N ILE A 247 -17.56 -18.63 1.95
CA ILE A 247 -17.71 -17.43 2.75
C ILE A 247 -17.48 -16.23 1.85
N ILE A 248 -18.42 -15.29 1.91
CA ILE A 248 -18.38 -14.05 1.16
C ILE A 248 -18.43 -12.86 2.09
N GLU A 249 -17.64 -11.84 1.74
CA GLU A 249 -17.69 -10.55 2.42
C GLU A 249 -18.92 -9.77 1.95
N ARG A 250 -19.73 -9.30 2.90
CA ARG A 250 -20.90 -8.46 2.68
C ARG A 250 -20.76 -7.17 3.51
N SER A 251 -21.30 -6.07 3.00
CA SER A 251 -21.30 -4.78 3.69
C SER A 251 -22.72 -4.37 4.09
N SER A 252 -22.92 -3.94 5.34
CA SER A 252 -24.21 -3.41 5.80
C SER A 252 -24.47 -2.00 5.26
N LYS A 253 -25.73 -1.51 5.38
CA LYS A 253 -26.08 -0.12 5.05
C LYS A 253 -25.28 0.91 5.86
N LYS A 254 -24.77 0.52 7.04
CA LYS A 254 -23.95 1.36 7.93
C LYS A 254 -22.44 1.18 7.70
N GLY A 255 -22.04 0.42 6.68
CA GLY A 255 -20.63 0.23 6.31
C GLY A 255 -19.86 -0.83 7.09
N SER A 256 -20.51 -1.54 8.03
CA SER A 256 -19.89 -2.68 8.72
C SER A 256 -19.75 -3.88 7.78
N ILE A 257 -18.58 -4.51 7.81
CA ILE A 257 -18.30 -5.73 7.06
C ILE A 257 -18.79 -6.92 7.89
N PHE A 258 -19.53 -7.83 7.26
CA PHE A 258 -19.94 -9.10 7.83
C PHE A 258 -19.77 -10.22 6.81
N TYR A 259 -19.61 -11.45 7.30
CA TYR A 259 -19.40 -12.61 6.47
C TYR A 259 -20.70 -13.41 6.37
N GLY A 260 -21.08 -13.78 5.16
CA GLY A 260 -22.26 -14.63 4.92
C GLY A 260 -21.90 -15.81 4.05
N CYS A 261 -22.73 -16.84 4.05
CA CYS A 261 -22.63 -17.89 3.04
C CYS A 261 -22.96 -17.33 1.66
N SER A 262 -22.32 -17.87 0.61
CA SER A 262 -22.64 -17.55 -0.78
C SER A 262 -23.99 -18.09 -1.24
N ARG A 263 -24.56 -19.08 -0.52
CA ARG A 263 -25.93 -19.56 -0.68
C ARG A 263 -26.88 -18.82 0.26
#